data_AF-A0A919NTA0-F1
#
_entry.id   AF-A0A919NTA0-F1
#
_cell.length_a   1.000
_cell.length_b   1.000
_cell.length_c   1.000
_cell.angle_alpha   90.00
_cell.angle_beta   90.00
_cell.angle_gamma   90.00
#
_symmetry.space_group_name_H-M   'P 1'
#
loop_
_entity.id
_entity.type
_entity.pdbx_description
1 polymer ?
#
loop_
_entity_poly.entity_id
_entity_poly.type
_entity_poly.pdbx_seq_one_letter_code
_entity_poly.pdbx_strand_id
1 'polypeptide(L)'
;MNDDDYGMTLLEPLRGEPSGQPAIDVPKAIRDGRRLRGRRWWTGGLLAGLVATLVGGSLLLAPGQDDNPHPKPSLPPDPAVPASCTLHELPNGGHRLVHLNGSDAAGRWQVGTADPNAGGTQSPAMIWHDGKLVAQAPTPVRHLVLWDINSSGVAVGSSESGGSTNYPYVYRNGTFHRLKGGTGLAVQINDDGVIVGKLGKYGSEVPVRWASPEAEPEELTRPAGETNLHGIYDLAEDGTAVGSYIGRTTKNYLWRPDGTVRELDTPPLQKPEGGELWVVGLRFGWVYAMFSDINGPDDGLYRQDVRGGAWQRITHNSAAAQYGVSAPATMGAMLSPVPVVVIGSRTVDLPSGPLTGTGPVIFGLNGVSADARVVSGNAVRTDTSNPSAPEQPVIWRCE
;
A
#
# COMPACT_ATOMS: atom_id res chain seq x y z
N MET A 1 -26.43 -21.78 52.76
CA MET A 1 -25.95 -21.19 51.50
C MET A 1 -25.19 -22.30 50.81
N ASN A 2 -25.65 -22.75 49.65
CA ASN A 2 -25.03 -23.86 48.93
C ASN A 2 -23.78 -23.35 48.19
N ASP A 3 -22.73 -24.16 48.08
CA ASP A 3 -21.47 -23.77 47.44
C ASP A 3 -21.66 -23.41 45.96
N ASP A 4 -22.69 -23.99 45.32
CA ASP A 4 -23.08 -23.66 43.94
C ASP A 4 -23.62 -22.23 43.80
N ASP A 5 -24.30 -21.70 44.82
CA ASP A 5 -24.83 -20.32 44.81
C ASP A 5 -23.69 -19.30 44.98
N TYR A 6 -22.67 -19.65 45.77
CA TYR A 6 -21.49 -18.81 45.95
C TYR A 6 -20.65 -18.76 44.66
N GLY A 7 -20.53 -19.89 43.94
CA GLY A 7 -19.86 -19.96 42.65
C GLY A 7 -20.55 -19.12 41.57
N MET A 8 -21.88 -19.12 41.52
CA MET A 8 -22.65 -18.29 40.58
C MET A 8 -22.54 -16.79 40.88
N THR A 9 -22.40 -16.41 42.15
CA THR A 9 -22.24 -15.00 42.55
C THR A 9 -20.85 -14.45 42.19
N LEU A 10 -19.82 -15.30 42.12
CA LEU A 10 -18.47 -14.92 41.68
C LEU A 10 -18.32 -14.80 40.16
N LEU A 11 -19.24 -15.39 39.39
CA LEU A 11 -19.27 -15.32 37.93
C LEU A 11 -20.24 -14.25 37.41
N GLU A 12 -20.92 -13.53 38.29
CA GLU A 12 -21.76 -12.41 37.88
C GLU A 12 -20.85 -11.28 37.34
N PRO A 13 -20.96 -10.92 36.05
CA PRO A 13 -20.10 -9.91 35.46
C PRO A 13 -20.31 -8.60 36.21
N LEU A 14 -19.21 -7.96 36.61
CA LEU A 14 -19.20 -6.63 37.22
C LEU A 14 -19.92 -5.62 36.30
N ARG A 15 -21.23 -5.50 36.48
CA ARG A 15 -22.08 -4.46 35.87
C ARG A 15 -21.73 -3.14 36.53
N GLY A 16 -20.68 -2.48 36.05
CA GLY A 16 -20.30 -1.18 36.57
C GLY A 16 -18.98 -0.60 36.06
N GLU A 17 -18.21 -1.29 35.22
CA GLU A 17 -17.04 -0.65 34.62
C GLU A 17 -17.46 0.31 33.49
N PRO A 18 -17.05 1.59 33.53
CA PRO A 18 -17.28 2.50 32.43
C PRO A 18 -16.60 1.93 31.18
N SER A 19 -17.28 2.02 30.03
CA SER A 19 -16.75 1.63 28.73
C SER A 19 -15.58 2.54 28.32
N GLY A 20 -14.43 2.37 28.96
CA GLY A 20 -13.16 2.91 28.50
C GLY A 20 -12.70 2.13 27.28
N GLN A 21 -12.03 2.80 26.34
CA GLN A 21 -11.33 2.10 25.27
C GLN A 21 -10.39 1.06 25.91
N PRO A 22 -10.39 -0.19 25.43
CA PRO A 22 -9.50 -1.22 25.95
C PRO A 22 -8.05 -0.70 25.86
N ALA A 23 -7.34 -0.68 26.99
CA ALA A 23 -5.96 -0.21 27.06
C ALA A 23 -5.00 -1.04 26.19
N ILE A 24 -5.44 -2.21 25.75
CA ILE A 24 -4.68 -3.16 24.95
C ILE A 24 -5.48 -3.48 23.68
N ASP A 25 -4.97 -3.03 22.54
CA ASP A 25 -5.43 -3.47 21.23
C ASP A 25 -4.91 -4.89 20.97
N VAL A 26 -5.74 -5.88 21.33
CA VAL A 26 -5.43 -7.31 21.18
C VAL A 26 -5.10 -7.68 19.71
N PRO A 27 -5.85 -7.21 18.69
CA PRO A 27 -5.45 -7.36 17.28
C PRO A 27 -4.04 -6.86 16.97
N LYS A 28 -3.69 -5.64 17.41
CA LYS A 28 -2.33 -5.09 17.24
C LYS A 28 -1.28 -5.95 17.93
N ALA A 29 -1.52 -6.34 19.19
CA ALA A 29 -0.62 -7.20 19.95
C ALA A 29 -0.39 -8.57 19.27
N ILE A 30 -1.42 -9.16 18.66
CA ILE A 30 -1.30 -10.41 17.89
C ILE A 30 -0.45 -10.20 16.64
N ARG A 31 -0.64 -9.09 15.93
CA ARG A 31 0.14 -8.73 14.72
C ARG A 31 1.62 -8.49 15.06
N ASP A 32 1.89 -7.73 16.11
CA ASP A 32 3.23 -7.50 16.63
C ASP A 32 3.88 -8.80 17.11
N GLY A 33 3.12 -9.68 17.76
CA GLY A 33 3.57 -11.01 18.17
C GLY A 33 3.88 -11.95 16.99
N ARG A 34 3.23 -11.80 15.84
CA ARG A 34 3.60 -12.51 14.59
C ARG A 34 4.88 -11.92 14.00
N ARG A 35 5.04 -10.59 14.00
CA ARG A 35 6.24 -9.87 13.53
C ARG A 35 7.48 -10.23 14.35
N LEU A 36 7.35 -10.31 15.68
CA LEU A 36 8.44 -10.69 16.59
C LEU A 36 8.86 -12.16 16.44
N ARG A 37 7.91 -13.06 16.17
CA ARG A 37 8.23 -14.48 15.90
C ARG A 37 9.03 -14.66 14.62
N GLY A 38 8.77 -13.87 13.58
CA GLY A 38 9.61 -13.84 12.37
C GLY A 38 11.05 -13.35 12.63
N ARG A 39 11.25 -12.44 13.59
CA ARG A 39 12.59 -11.96 14.01
C ARG A 39 13.35 -12.94 14.91
N ARG A 40 12.66 -13.72 15.75
CA ARG A 40 13.30 -14.64 16.70
C ARG A 40 14.04 -15.82 16.06
N TRP A 41 13.75 -16.18 14.80
CA TRP A 41 14.48 -17.25 14.12
C TRP A 41 15.92 -16.88 13.72
N TRP A 42 16.29 -15.59 13.78
CA TRP A 42 17.64 -15.13 13.41
C TRP A 42 18.61 -14.96 14.58
N THR A 43 18.14 -15.01 15.83
CA THR A 43 19.02 -14.84 17.02
C THR A 43 19.26 -16.13 17.79
N GLY A 44 18.64 -17.25 17.39
CA GLY A 44 18.75 -18.54 18.07
C GLY A 44 19.87 -19.48 17.58
N GLY A 45 20.74 -19.06 16.67
CA GLY A 45 21.68 -19.94 15.96
C GLY A 45 23.18 -19.74 16.25
N LEU A 46 23.56 -18.82 17.14
CA LEU A 46 24.97 -18.52 17.42
C LEU A 46 25.16 -18.33 18.93
N LEU A 47 25.24 -19.42 19.68
CA LEU A 47 25.91 -19.50 20.98
C LEU A 47 25.96 -20.97 21.43
N ALA A 48 26.84 -21.75 20.81
CA ALA A 48 27.30 -23.02 21.37
C ALA A 48 28.78 -23.23 21.05
N GLY A 49 29.62 -23.13 22.07
CA GLY A 49 30.85 -23.92 22.19
C GLY A 49 32.14 -23.33 21.62
N LEU A 50 32.72 -22.37 22.35
CA LEU A 50 34.15 -22.07 22.35
C LEU A 50 34.95 -23.23 23.00
N VAL A 51 36.16 -23.52 22.47
CA VAL A 51 37.38 -24.22 22.98
C VAL A 51 37.96 -25.03 21.79
N ALA A 52 39.21 -24.97 21.32
CA ALA A 52 40.49 -24.54 21.89
C ALA A 52 41.60 -24.31 20.82
N THR A 53 42.59 -23.50 21.22
CA THR A 53 44.04 -23.54 20.96
C THR A 53 44.67 -23.23 19.58
N LEU A 54 45.54 -22.21 19.65
CA LEU A 54 46.62 -21.77 18.76
C LEU A 54 47.64 -22.87 18.39
N VAL A 55 48.02 -22.96 17.11
CA VAL A 55 49.42 -23.10 16.65
C VAL A 55 49.55 -22.39 15.30
N GLY A 56 50.57 -21.54 15.18
CA GLY A 56 50.86 -20.74 14.00
C GLY A 56 51.35 -21.57 12.81
N GLY A 57 50.94 -21.12 11.61
CA GLY A 57 51.44 -21.60 10.34
C GLY A 57 50.94 -20.69 9.23
N SER A 58 51.85 -19.97 8.59
CA SER A 58 51.59 -19.16 7.40
C SER A 58 51.23 -20.10 6.24
N LEU A 59 49.95 -20.44 6.11
CA LEU A 59 49.40 -21.10 4.93
C LEU A 59 48.72 -20.04 4.06
N LEU A 60 49.26 -19.87 2.86
CA LEU A 60 48.58 -19.25 1.73
C LEU A 60 47.37 -20.15 1.38
N LEU A 61 46.26 -19.95 2.10
CA LEU A 61 44.98 -20.54 1.75
C LEU A 61 44.40 -19.71 0.60
N ALA A 62 44.50 -20.24 -0.61
CA ALA A 62 43.60 -19.83 -1.68
C ALA A 62 42.16 -19.97 -1.16
N PRO A 63 41.26 -19.00 -1.39
CA PRO A 63 39.86 -19.16 -1.02
C PRO A 63 39.37 -20.43 -1.71
N GLY A 64 39.07 -21.45 -0.91
CA GLY A 64 38.42 -22.65 -1.41
C GLY A 64 37.16 -22.20 -2.12
N GLN A 65 37.04 -22.54 -3.39
CA GLN A 65 35.75 -22.59 -4.05
C GLN A 65 34.90 -23.56 -3.20
N ASP A 66 34.15 -23.01 -2.26
CA ASP A 66 33.11 -23.73 -1.56
C ASP A 66 32.07 -24.06 -2.64
N ASP A 67 32.22 -25.24 -3.25
CA ASP A 67 31.20 -25.89 -4.10
C ASP A 67 29.94 -26.26 -3.29
N ASN A 68 29.80 -25.74 -2.06
CA ASN A 68 28.58 -25.78 -1.30
C ASN A 68 27.61 -24.78 -1.93
N PRO A 69 26.56 -25.24 -2.65
CA PRO A 69 25.56 -24.33 -3.19
C PRO A 69 24.96 -23.56 -2.02
N HIS A 70 25.25 -22.26 -1.95
CA HIS A 70 24.63 -21.39 -0.96
C HIS A 70 23.12 -21.60 -1.03
N PRO A 71 22.45 -21.95 0.09
CA PRO A 71 21.02 -22.20 0.07
C PRO A 71 20.34 -20.95 -0.48
N LYS A 72 19.59 -21.12 -1.57
CA LYS A 72 18.84 -20.02 -2.18
C LYS A 72 18.01 -19.35 -1.08
N PRO A 73 18.07 -18.01 -0.95
CA PRO A 73 17.25 -17.30 0.02
C PRO A 73 15.78 -17.74 -0.09
N SER A 74 15.18 -18.10 1.03
CA SER A 74 13.74 -18.42 1.07
C SER A 74 12.96 -17.16 0.71
N LEU A 75 12.25 -17.20 -0.41
CA LEU A 75 11.38 -16.12 -0.84
C LEU A 75 10.21 -15.96 0.14
N PRO A 76 9.63 -14.76 0.29
CA PRO A 76 8.37 -14.59 1.01
C PRO A 76 7.29 -15.50 0.42
N PRO A 77 6.47 -16.17 1.27
CA PRO A 77 5.39 -17.00 0.76
C PRO A 77 4.34 -16.14 0.05
N ASP A 78 3.76 -16.68 -1.02
CA ASP A 78 2.63 -16.03 -1.68
C ASP A 78 1.40 -16.05 -0.79
N PRO A 79 0.57 -14.99 -0.82
CA PRO A 79 -0.77 -15.05 -0.23
C PRO A 79 -1.59 -16.14 -0.93
N ALA A 80 -2.54 -16.71 -0.19
CA ALA A 80 -3.49 -17.64 -0.76
C ALA A 80 -4.29 -16.94 -1.87
N VAL A 81 -4.35 -17.56 -3.04
CA VAL A 81 -5.18 -17.06 -4.14
C VAL A 81 -6.62 -17.47 -3.88
N PRO A 82 -7.58 -16.53 -3.84
CA PRO A 82 -8.96 -16.86 -3.59
C PRO A 82 -9.53 -17.74 -4.71
N ALA A 83 -10.46 -18.62 -4.35
CA ALA A 83 -11.13 -19.50 -5.29
C ALA A 83 -12.26 -18.78 -6.03
N SER A 84 -12.88 -17.79 -5.39
CA SER A 84 -13.94 -16.99 -5.97
C SER A 84 -13.99 -15.59 -5.37
N CYS A 85 -14.60 -14.65 -6.09
CA CYS A 85 -14.87 -13.31 -5.62
C CYS A 85 -16.31 -12.92 -5.94
N THR A 86 -16.86 -11.97 -5.19
CA THR A 86 -18.17 -11.35 -5.43
C THR A 86 -18.03 -9.84 -5.43
N LEU A 87 -18.55 -9.18 -6.47
CA LEU A 87 -18.56 -7.73 -6.61
C LEU A 87 -19.70 -7.11 -5.79
N HIS A 88 -19.41 -6.03 -5.07
CA HIS A 88 -20.38 -5.22 -4.34
C HIS A 88 -20.14 -3.73 -4.62
N GLU A 89 -21.22 -2.99 -4.87
CA GLU A 89 -21.20 -1.54 -4.90
C GLU A 89 -21.08 -0.97 -3.48
N LEU A 90 -20.24 0.04 -3.31
CA LEU A 90 -20.18 0.81 -2.08
C LEU A 90 -21.21 1.96 -2.12
N PRO A 91 -21.86 2.30 -0.99
CA PRO A 91 -22.81 3.40 -0.95
C PRO A 91 -22.15 4.74 -1.34
N ASN A 92 -22.77 5.49 -2.25
CA ASN A 92 -22.27 6.77 -2.75
C ASN A 92 -22.67 8.01 -1.91
N GLY A 93 -23.45 7.81 -0.85
CA GLY A 93 -23.89 8.91 0.03
C GLY A 93 -24.82 9.93 -0.61
N GLY A 94 -25.42 9.62 -1.77
CA GLY A 94 -26.24 10.55 -2.55
C GLY A 94 -25.45 11.39 -3.55
N HIS A 95 -24.13 11.18 -3.64
CA HIS A 95 -23.29 11.84 -4.64
C HIS A 95 -23.38 11.13 -5.98
N ARG A 96 -23.32 11.91 -7.06
CA ARG A 96 -23.35 11.38 -8.42
C ARG A 96 -22.06 10.61 -8.74
N LEU A 97 -20.91 11.21 -8.48
CA LEU A 97 -19.61 10.63 -8.77
C LEU A 97 -18.87 10.45 -7.46
N VAL A 98 -18.38 9.24 -7.22
CA VAL A 98 -17.54 8.94 -6.07
C VAL A 98 -16.36 8.10 -6.52
N HIS A 99 -15.17 8.63 -6.32
CA HIS A 99 -13.90 7.95 -6.57
C HIS A 99 -13.43 7.28 -5.28
N LEU A 100 -13.15 5.99 -5.32
CA LEU A 100 -12.42 5.28 -4.28
C LEU A 100 -10.93 5.44 -4.55
N ASN A 101 -10.18 5.89 -3.54
CA ASN A 101 -8.78 6.26 -3.72
C ASN A 101 -7.85 5.22 -3.10
N GLY A 102 -8.20 4.70 -1.91
CA GLY A 102 -7.35 3.77 -1.17
C GLY A 102 -8.12 2.92 -0.16
N SER A 103 -7.43 1.91 0.38
CA SER A 103 -7.96 0.99 1.39
C SER A 103 -6.88 0.47 2.32
N ASP A 104 -7.27 0.07 3.53
CA ASP A 104 -6.33 -0.46 4.50
C ASP A 104 -5.86 -1.87 4.15
N ALA A 105 -4.75 -2.28 4.77
CA ALA A 105 -4.18 -3.62 4.56
C ALA A 105 -5.15 -4.76 4.95
N ALA A 106 -6.16 -4.52 5.79
CA ALA A 106 -7.18 -5.51 6.12
C ALA A 106 -8.39 -5.51 5.17
N GLY A 107 -8.51 -4.54 4.27
CA GLY A 107 -9.66 -4.38 3.38
C GLY A 107 -10.97 -4.04 4.11
N ARG A 108 -10.89 -3.53 5.35
CA ARG A 108 -12.06 -3.12 6.13
C ARG A 108 -12.35 -1.63 5.96
N TRP A 109 -11.32 -0.82 5.87
CA TRP A 109 -11.45 0.62 5.66
C TRP A 109 -11.18 0.97 4.20
N GLN A 110 -12.00 1.87 3.66
CA GLN A 110 -11.79 2.47 2.36
C GLN A 110 -11.95 3.98 2.48
N VAL A 111 -11.22 4.70 1.64
CA VAL A 111 -11.29 6.16 1.56
C VAL A 111 -11.43 6.60 0.11
N GLY A 112 -12.16 7.69 -0.10
CA GLY A 112 -12.44 8.22 -1.42
C GLY A 112 -12.83 9.69 -1.39
N THR A 113 -13.13 10.21 -2.56
CA THR A 113 -13.58 11.59 -2.78
C THR A 113 -14.85 11.57 -3.59
N ALA A 114 -15.84 12.39 -3.22
CA ALA A 114 -17.03 12.59 -4.04
C ALA A 114 -16.99 13.93 -4.79
N ASP A 115 -17.63 14.00 -5.94
CA ASP A 115 -17.93 15.28 -6.58
C ASP A 115 -18.88 16.10 -5.68
N PRO A 116 -18.74 17.44 -5.68
CA PRO A 116 -19.71 18.28 -5.01
C PRO A 116 -21.11 18.04 -5.60
N ASN A 117 -22.12 17.97 -4.72
CA ASN A 117 -23.51 18.01 -5.16
C ASN A 117 -23.82 19.32 -5.91
N ALA A 118 -24.89 19.35 -6.70
CA ALA A 118 -25.28 20.55 -7.44
C ALA A 118 -25.37 21.79 -6.53
N GLY A 119 -24.58 22.82 -6.82
CA GLY A 119 -24.46 24.05 -6.01
C GLY A 119 -23.41 24.00 -4.90
N GLY A 120 -22.81 22.85 -4.62
CA GLY A 120 -21.66 22.72 -3.73
C GLY A 120 -20.35 23.09 -4.41
N THR A 121 -19.35 23.51 -3.62
CA THR A 121 -18.00 23.85 -4.12
C THR A 121 -16.90 22.96 -3.56
N GLN A 122 -17.25 22.07 -2.63
CA GLN A 122 -16.30 21.19 -1.94
C GLN A 122 -16.64 19.73 -2.24
N SER A 123 -15.64 18.99 -2.66
CA SER A 123 -15.65 17.54 -2.72
C SER A 123 -15.48 17.00 -1.30
N PRO A 124 -16.49 16.34 -0.71
CA PRO A 124 -16.32 15.73 0.60
C PRO A 124 -15.45 14.48 0.48
N ALA A 125 -14.74 14.17 1.57
CA ALA A 125 -14.10 12.87 1.72
C ALA A 125 -15.15 11.83 2.10
N MET A 126 -15.02 10.64 1.52
CA MET A 126 -15.91 9.51 1.73
C MET A 126 -15.14 8.43 2.50
N ILE A 127 -15.70 7.95 3.60
CA ILE A 127 -15.08 6.92 4.44
C ILE A 127 -16.03 5.74 4.56
N TRP A 128 -15.55 4.56 4.16
CA TRP A 128 -16.27 3.31 4.35
C TRP A 128 -15.57 2.42 5.37
N HIS A 129 -16.38 1.66 6.10
CA HIS A 129 -15.95 0.59 6.98
C HIS A 129 -16.80 -0.65 6.75
N ASP A 130 -16.17 -1.78 6.47
CA ASP A 130 -16.80 -3.06 6.13
C ASP A 130 -17.84 -2.94 5.00
N GLY A 131 -17.55 -2.10 4.01
CA GLY A 131 -18.42 -1.85 2.86
C GLY A 131 -19.61 -0.93 3.13
N LYS A 132 -19.67 -0.30 4.31
CA LYS A 132 -20.72 0.67 4.67
C LYS A 132 -20.14 2.08 4.73
N LEU A 133 -20.86 3.05 4.21
CA LEU A 133 -20.47 4.46 4.33
C LEU A 133 -20.67 4.92 5.78
N VAL A 134 -19.57 5.25 6.47
CA VAL A 134 -19.59 5.64 7.90
C VAL A 134 -19.33 7.13 8.11
N ALA A 135 -18.74 7.82 7.12
CA ALA A 135 -18.62 9.27 7.16
C ALA A 135 -18.61 9.90 5.77
N GLN A 136 -19.17 11.11 5.70
CA GLN A 136 -19.04 12.06 4.58
C GLN A 136 -18.49 13.36 5.17
N ALA A 137 -17.18 13.54 5.10
CA ALA A 137 -16.50 14.60 5.84
C ALA A 137 -16.26 15.82 4.94
N PRO A 138 -16.72 17.02 5.34
CA PRO A 138 -16.41 18.24 4.59
C PRO A 138 -14.90 18.51 4.66
N THR A 139 -14.31 18.84 3.52
CA THR A 139 -12.87 19.08 3.42
C THR A 139 -12.55 20.55 3.76
N PRO A 140 -11.46 20.82 4.51
CA PRO A 140 -11.11 22.18 4.94
C PRO A 140 -10.64 23.08 3.79
N VAL A 141 -10.27 22.48 2.67
CA VAL A 141 -9.75 23.16 1.48
C VAL A 141 -10.35 22.52 0.23
N ARG A 142 -10.42 23.27 -0.86
CA ARG A 142 -10.87 22.74 -2.14
C ARG A 142 -9.91 21.67 -2.64
N HIS A 143 -10.45 20.66 -3.33
CA HIS A 143 -9.70 19.59 -3.98
C HIS A 143 -8.76 18.84 -3.02
N LEU A 144 -9.18 18.64 -1.76
CA LEU A 144 -8.48 17.71 -0.88
C LEU A 144 -8.78 16.29 -1.31
N VAL A 145 -7.74 15.52 -1.62
CA VAL A 145 -7.83 14.10 -1.96
C VAL A 145 -7.13 13.30 -0.88
N LEU A 146 -7.84 12.34 -0.28
CA LEU A 146 -7.26 11.35 0.63
C LEU A 146 -6.81 10.14 -0.18
N TRP A 147 -5.52 9.80 -0.11
CA TRP A 147 -4.92 8.75 -0.93
C TRP A 147 -4.97 7.39 -0.26
N ASP A 148 -4.80 7.34 1.07
CA ASP A 148 -4.65 6.09 1.80
C ASP A 148 -5.28 6.15 3.20
N ILE A 149 -5.59 4.99 3.77
CA ILE A 149 -6.22 4.83 5.08
C ILE A 149 -5.71 3.58 5.79
N ASN A 150 -5.43 3.68 7.09
CA ASN A 150 -5.00 2.52 7.88
C ASN A 150 -6.16 1.83 8.62
N SER A 151 -5.86 0.70 9.27
CA SER A 151 -6.87 -0.12 9.97
C SER A 151 -7.52 0.52 11.20
N SER A 152 -7.01 1.68 11.64
CA SER A 152 -7.62 2.51 12.69
C SER A 152 -8.55 3.60 12.12
N GLY A 153 -8.75 3.65 10.80
CA GLY A 153 -9.55 4.67 10.13
C GLY A 153 -8.86 6.03 10.04
N VAL A 154 -7.53 6.09 10.19
CA VAL A 154 -6.73 7.30 9.97
C VAL A 154 -6.35 7.36 8.50
N ALA A 155 -6.76 8.41 7.81
CA ALA A 155 -6.49 8.59 6.39
C ALA A 155 -5.52 9.74 6.14
N VAL A 156 -4.73 9.66 5.07
CA VAL A 156 -3.78 10.70 4.68
C VAL A 156 -4.03 11.13 3.25
N GLY A 157 -3.68 12.37 2.96
CA GLY A 157 -4.02 12.98 1.70
C GLY A 157 -3.30 14.29 1.48
N SER A 158 -3.64 14.96 0.40
CA SER A 158 -3.07 16.26 0.06
C SER A 158 -4.07 17.14 -0.64
N SER A 159 -3.96 18.46 -0.45
CA SER A 159 -4.74 19.41 -1.24
C SER A 159 -4.19 19.50 -2.65
N GLU A 160 -5.01 19.35 -3.67
CA GLU A 160 -4.65 19.64 -5.06
C GLU A 160 -5.07 21.06 -5.41
N SER A 161 -4.25 22.05 -5.07
CA SER A 161 -4.50 23.39 -5.59
C SER A 161 -3.90 23.48 -6.99
N GLY A 162 -4.71 23.76 -8.01
CA GLY A 162 -4.26 24.00 -9.40
C GLY A 162 -3.27 25.16 -9.58
N GLY A 163 -2.71 25.69 -8.49
CA GLY A 163 -1.69 26.73 -8.40
C GLY A 163 -0.37 26.29 -7.77
N SER A 164 0.07 25.05 -8.01
CA SER A 164 1.40 24.49 -7.67
C SER A 164 1.72 24.25 -6.18
N THR A 165 0.82 24.60 -5.26
CA THR A 165 1.07 24.47 -3.83
C THR A 165 0.15 23.43 -3.22
N ASN A 166 0.69 22.25 -2.96
CA ASN A 166 -0.02 21.19 -2.25
C ASN A 166 0.39 21.18 -0.79
N TYR A 167 -0.52 20.77 0.09
CA TYR A 167 -0.27 20.63 1.50
C TYR A 167 -0.69 19.24 1.96
N PRO A 168 0.15 18.54 2.74
CA PRO A 168 -0.19 17.22 3.28
C PRO A 168 -1.20 17.35 4.42
N TYR A 169 -2.17 16.46 4.46
CA TYR A 169 -3.22 16.39 5.48
C TYR A 169 -3.38 14.98 6.03
N VAL A 170 -3.90 14.91 7.25
CA VAL A 170 -4.43 13.72 7.89
C VAL A 170 -5.91 13.94 8.23
N TYR A 171 -6.73 12.91 8.06
CA TYR A 171 -8.07 12.81 8.60
C TYR A 171 -8.06 11.78 9.74
N ARG A 172 -8.51 12.20 10.93
CA ARG A 172 -8.57 11.36 12.12
C ARG A 172 -9.71 11.83 13.01
N ASN A 173 -10.48 10.90 13.55
CA ASN A 173 -11.57 11.20 14.50
C ASN A 173 -12.57 12.24 13.96
N GLY A 174 -12.88 12.21 12.66
CA GLY A 174 -13.85 13.12 12.06
C GLY A 174 -13.29 14.50 11.66
N THR A 175 -12.01 14.79 11.94
CA THR A 175 -11.41 16.09 11.67
C THR A 175 -10.17 16.00 10.79
N PHE A 176 -9.95 17.05 10.01
CA PHE A 176 -8.75 17.21 9.18
C PHE A 176 -7.71 18.06 9.89
N HIS A 177 -6.46 17.62 9.85
CA HIS A 177 -5.30 18.37 10.31
C HIS A 177 -4.24 18.42 9.22
N ARG A 178 -3.61 19.58 9.06
CA ARG A 178 -2.47 19.70 8.16
C ARG A 178 -1.25 19.07 8.82
N LEU A 179 -0.53 18.22 8.09
CA LEU A 179 0.72 17.64 8.55
C LEU A 179 1.83 18.70 8.57
N LYS A 180 2.79 18.54 9.48
CA LYS A 180 3.93 19.45 9.60
C LYS A 180 4.89 19.32 8.42
N GLY A 181 5.71 20.35 8.18
CA GLY A 181 6.76 20.31 7.15
C GLY A 181 6.62 21.27 5.97
N GLY A 182 5.49 21.97 5.83
CA GLY A 182 5.31 22.95 4.77
C GLY A 182 4.49 22.42 3.59
N THR A 183 4.95 22.68 2.37
CA THR A 183 4.29 22.30 1.11
C THR A 183 4.71 20.89 0.69
N GLY A 184 3.81 20.11 0.12
CA GLY A 184 4.10 18.77 -0.36
C GLY A 184 2.88 17.86 -0.40
N LEU A 185 3.14 16.55 -0.40
CA LEU A 185 2.15 15.49 -0.44
C LEU A 185 2.37 14.48 0.69
N ALA A 186 1.29 14.02 1.31
CA ALA A 186 1.25 12.75 2.05
C ALA A 186 0.49 11.74 1.21
N VAL A 187 1.09 10.57 0.99
CA VAL A 187 0.63 9.61 -0.03
C VAL A 187 0.18 8.31 0.59
N GLN A 188 0.92 7.75 1.55
CA GLN A 188 0.63 6.45 2.16
C GLN A 188 0.73 6.50 3.67
N ILE A 189 -0.03 5.62 4.34
CA ILE A 189 -0.01 5.41 5.79
C ILE A 189 -0.10 3.91 6.11
N ASN A 190 0.73 3.41 7.02
CA ASN A 190 0.64 2.03 7.49
C ASN A 190 -0.16 1.90 8.80
N ASP A 191 -0.36 0.67 9.27
CA ASP A 191 -1.14 0.42 10.50
C ASP A 191 -0.47 0.90 11.80
N ASP A 192 0.84 1.12 11.76
CA ASP A 192 1.57 1.76 12.87
C ASP A 192 1.38 3.29 12.90
N GLY A 193 0.72 3.87 11.87
CA GLY A 193 0.49 5.30 11.75
C GLY A 193 1.66 6.07 11.16
N VAL A 194 2.66 5.36 10.61
CA VAL A 194 3.76 5.96 9.87
C VAL A 194 3.24 6.42 8.52
N ILE A 195 3.59 7.64 8.13
CA ILE A 195 3.15 8.27 6.90
C ILE A 195 4.37 8.53 6.02
N VAL A 196 4.24 8.36 4.71
CA VAL A 196 5.28 8.76 3.75
C VAL A 196 4.73 9.64 2.65
N GLY A 197 5.62 10.43 2.06
CA GLY A 197 5.28 11.34 0.98
C GLY A 197 6.48 12.17 0.57
N LYS A 198 6.23 13.41 0.15
CA LYS A 198 7.26 14.34 -0.29
C LYS A 198 6.98 15.77 0.16
N LEU A 199 8.01 16.52 0.48
CA LEU A 199 7.93 17.94 0.84
C LEU A 199 8.79 18.80 -0.08
N GLY A 200 8.41 20.06 -0.25
CA GLY A 200 9.11 21.00 -1.13
C GLY A 200 8.19 21.58 -2.21
N LYS A 201 8.77 22.33 -3.14
CA LYS A 201 8.09 22.81 -4.35
C LYS A 201 8.35 21.81 -5.47
N TYR A 202 7.49 21.81 -6.49
CA TYR A 202 7.69 20.99 -7.67
C TYR A 202 9.12 21.13 -8.24
N GLY A 203 9.82 20.00 -8.39
CA GLY A 203 11.21 19.94 -8.88
C GLY A 203 12.29 20.19 -7.83
N SER A 204 11.91 20.49 -6.58
CA SER A 204 12.81 20.51 -5.41
C SER A 204 12.28 19.67 -4.25
N GLU A 205 11.42 18.71 -4.57
CA GLU A 205 10.82 17.81 -3.60
C GLU A 205 11.85 16.85 -2.99
N VAL A 206 11.70 16.62 -1.69
CA VAL A 206 12.48 15.63 -0.92
C VAL A 206 11.53 14.57 -0.37
N PRO A 207 11.92 13.28 -0.39
CA PRO A 207 11.12 12.22 0.18
C PRO A 207 11.13 12.35 1.70
N VAL A 208 9.97 12.20 2.34
CA VAL A 208 9.86 12.34 3.79
C VAL A 208 9.01 11.26 4.43
N ARG A 209 9.21 11.08 5.73
CA ARG A 209 8.43 10.21 6.60
C ARG A 209 7.96 10.99 7.83
N TRP A 210 6.72 10.78 8.25
CA TRP A 210 6.24 11.18 9.57
C TRP A 210 6.04 9.94 10.42
N ALA A 211 6.63 9.90 11.61
CA ALA A 211 6.51 8.75 12.52
C ALA A 211 5.09 8.61 13.10
N SER A 212 4.33 9.70 13.14
CA SER A 212 2.90 9.78 13.44
C SER A 212 2.31 11.03 12.79
N PRO A 213 0.98 11.20 12.77
CA PRO A 213 0.36 12.42 12.22
C PRO A 213 0.81 13.75 12.87
N GLU A 214 1.27 13.71 14.12
CA GLU A 214 1.69 14.89 14.89
C GLU A 214 3.21 15.12 14.88
N ALA A 215 3.97 14.15 14.35
CA ALA A 215 5.42 14.19 14.28
C ALA A 215 5.93 15.28 13.32
N GLU A 216 7.16 15.74 13.55
CA GLU A 216 7.89 16.45 12.50
C GLU A 216 8.26 15.49 11.36
N PRO A 217 8.29 15.95 10.10
CA PRO A 217 8.80 15.14 9.01
C PRO A 217 10.29 14.88 9.17
N GLU A 218 10.70 13.66 8.86
CA GLU A 218 12.08 13.25 8.68
C GLU A 218 12.36 13.11 7.19
N GLU A 219 13.38 13.81 6.67
CA GLU A 219 13.84 13.60 5.29
C GLU A 219 14.44 12.21 5.15
N LEU A 220 13.95 11.43 4.19
CA LEU A 220 14.51 10.14 3.84
C LEU A 220 15.81 10.35 3.09
N THR A 221 16.80 9.48 3.34
CA THR A 221 18.13 9.57 2.71
C THR A 221 18.01 9.67 1.18
N ARG A 222 18.53 10.76 0.62
CA ARG A 222 18.58 10.96 -0.82
C ARG A 222 19.68 10.10 -1.44
N PRO A 223 19.39 9.30 -2.47
CA PRO A 223 20.42 8.58 -3.21
C PRO A 223 21.45 9.55 -3.83
N ALA A 224 22.71 9.14 -3.86
CA ALA A 224 23.79 9.99 -4.38
C ALA A 224 23.58 10.31 -5.87
N GLY A 225 23.68 11.60 -6.23
CA GLY A 225 23.53 12.07 -7.60
C GLY A 225 22.09 12.30 -8.06
N GLU A 226 21.10 11.88 -7.28
CA GLU A 226 19.68 12.07 -7.61
C GLU A 226 19.16 13.39 -7.05
N THR A 227 18.41 14.14 -7.85
CA THR A 227 17.89 15.47 -7.47
C THR A 227 16.41 15.67 -7.75
N ASN A 228 15.83 14.92 -8.69
CA ASN A 228 14.47 15.12 -9.16
C ASN A 228 13.57 13.95 -8.72
N LEU A 229 13.03 14.06 -7.50
CA LEU A 229 12.14 13.06 -6.95
C LEU A 229 10.85 13.01 -7.79
N HIS A 230 10.55 11.85 -8.36
CA HIS A 230 9.29 11.66 -9.04
C HIS A 230 8.16 11.48 -8.01
N GLY A 231 8.31 10.51 -7.12
CA GLY A 231 7.33 10.24 -6.09
C GLY A 231 7.71 9.11 -5.14
N ILE A 232 6.94 9.03 -4.06
CA ILE A 232 6.83 7.86 -3.19
C ILE A 232 5.49 7.20 -3.54
N TYR A 233 5.52 5.89 -3.78
CA TYR A 233 4.36 5.15 -4.28
C TYR A 233 3.70 4.30 -3.21
N ASP A 234 4.50 3.66 -2.36
CA ASP A 234 3.98 2.69 -1.41
C ASP A 234 4.78 2.60 -0.10
N LEU A 235 4.13 2.12 0.95
CA LEU A 235 4.66 1.92 2.30
C LEU A 235 4.22 0.55 2.83
N ALA A 236 5.18 -0.27 3.22
CA ALA A 236 4.91 -1.53 3.90
C ALA A 236 4.65 -1.31 5.39
N GLU A 237 3.99 -2.31 5.99
CA GLU A 237 3.74 -2.39 7.44
C GLU A 237 5.03 -2.35 8.28
N ASP A 238 6.17 -2.77 7.72
CA ASP A 238 7.42 -2.68 8.46
C ASP A 238 8.05 -1.28 8.45
N GLY A 239 7.49 -0.35 7.68
CA GLY A 239 7.99 1.01 7.47
C GLY A 239 8.89 1.16 6.23
N THR A 240 9.07 0.11 5.43
CA THR A 240 9.81 0.18 4.16
C THR A 240 8.97 0.95 3.14
N ALA A 241 9.54 2.00 2.53
CA ALA A 241 8.89 2.76 1.47
C ALA A 241 9.54 2.50 0.12
N VAL A 242 8.76 2.66 -0.96
CA VAL A 242 9.26 2.56 -2.34
C VAL A 242 8.85 3.79 -3.15
N GLY A 243 9.71 4.20 -4.07
CA GLY A 243 9.55 5.42 -4.87
C GLY A 243 10.58 5.50 -5.98
N SER A 244 10.60 6.62 -6.71
CA SER A 244 11.53 6.81 -7.83
C SER A 244 12.03 8.24 -7.97
N TYR A 245 13.17 8.36 -8.64
CA TYR A 245 13.72 9.62 -9.17
C TYR A 245 13.70 9.57 -10.69
N ILE A 246 13.39 10.70 -11.32
CA ILE A 246 13.46 10.85 -12.78
C ILE A 246 14.74 11.59 -13.14
N GLY A 247 15.64 10.91 -13.85
CA GLY A 247 16.82 11.49 -14.47
C GLY A 247 16.81 11.28 -15.98
N ARG A 248 17.96 10.85 -16.54
CA ARG A 248 18.01 10.33 -17.92
C ARG A 248 17.21 9.04 -18.07
N THR A 249 17.13 8.27 -16.99
CA THR A 249 16.31 7.07 -16.82
C THR A 249 15.61 7.19 -15.47
N THR A 250 14.41 6.63 -15.34
CA THR A 250 13.77 6.49 -14.04
C THR A 250 14.50 5.43 -13.22
N LYS A 251 14.86 5.76 -11.99
CA LYS A 251 15.47 4.84 -11.03
C LYS A 251 14.57 4.69 -9.82
N ASN A 252 14.38 3.45 -9.40
CA ASN A 252 13.49 3.12 -8.30
C ASN A 252 14.31 2.78 -7.05
N TYR A 253 13.82 3.18 -5.88
CA TYR A 253 14.54 3.04 -4.62
C TYR A 253 13.64 2.48 -3.52
N LEU A 254 14.26 1.73 -2.61
CA LEU A 254 13.68 1.32 -1.33
C LEU A 254 14.33 2.09 -0.20
N TRP A 255 13.51 2.71 0.64
CA TRP A 255 13.93 3.28 1.92
C TRP A 255 13.51 2.36 3.04
N ARG A 256 14.48 1.88 3.80
CA ARG A 256 14.24 0.99 4.92
C ARG A 256 13.95 1.79 6.20
N PRO A 257 13.29 1.19 7.19
CA PRO A 257 12.97 1.86 8.45
C PRO A 257 14.21 2.39 9.19
N ASP A 258 15.37 1.75 8.99
CA ASP A 258 16.67 2.10 9.58
C ASP A 258 17.37 3.30 8.90
N GLY A 259 16.73 3.92 7.90
CA GLY A 259 17.25 5.07 7.16
C GLY A 259 18.15 4.69 5.98
N THR A 260 18.45 3.41 5.78
CA THR A 260 19.21 2.95 4.61
C THR A 260 18.36 3.04 3.34
N VAL A 261 19.02 3.39 2.23
CA VAL A 261 18.41 3.46 0.90
C VAL A 261 19.11 2.51 -0.05
N ARG A 262 18.34 1.82 -0.90
CA ARG A 262 18.85 0.85 -1.88
C ARG A 262 18.18 1.10 -3.23
N GLU A 263 18.97 1.21 -4.29
CA GLU A 263 18.46 1.19 -5.66
C GLU A 263 17.90 -0.20 -6.00
N LEU A 264 16.76 -0.24 -6.66
CA LEU A 264 16.16 -1.47 -7.17
C LEU A 264 16.88 -1.87 -8.44
N ASP A 265 17.46 -3.06 -8.45
CA ASP A 265 18.06 -3.64 -9.64
C ASP A 265 17.02 -3.81 -10.75
N THR A 266 17.42 -3.69 -12.01
CA THR A 266 16.55 -4.06 -13.14
C THR A 266 16.27 -5.57 -13.12
N PRO A 267 15.06 -6.05 -13.48
CA PRO A 267 14.83 -7.48 -13.68
C PRO A 267 15.80 -8.08 -14.71
N PRO A 268 15.99 -9.41 -14.73
CA PRO A 268 16.79 -10.06 -15.76
C PRO A 268 16.05 -10.02 -17.09
N LEU A 269 16.38 -9.04 -17.93
CA LEU A 269 15.77 -8.77 -19.23
C LEU A 269 16.59 -9.36 -20.37
N GLN A 270 15.93 -9.77 -21.46
CA GLN A 270 16.61 -10.20 -22.68
C GLN A 270 17.25 -9.01 -23.41
N LYS A 271 16.61 -7.85 -23.36
CA LYS A 271 17.04 -6.58 -23.94
C LYS A 271 16.79 -5.45 -22.91
N PRO A 272 17.78 -5.15 -22.05
CA PRO A 272 17.62 -4.12 -21.04
C PRO A 272 17.61 -2.69 -21.61
N GLU A 273 18.05 -2.51 -22.87
CA GLU A 273 18.12 -1.20 -23.50
C GLU A 273 16.74 -0.76 -24.02
N GLY A 274 16.32 0.46 -23.66
CA GLY A 274 15.18 1.14 -24.26
C GLY A 274 13.83 0.96 -23.57
N GLY A 275 13.74 0.10 -22.55
CA GLY A 275 12.54 0.00 -21.71
C GLY A 275 12.67 0.75 -20.39
N GLU A 276 11.53 0.93 -19.72
CA GLU A 276 11.46 1.65 -18.45
C GLU A 276 10.78 0.80 -17.39
N LEU A 277 11.39 0.76 -16.20
CA LEU A 277 10.88 0.06 -15.03
C LEU A 277 10.10 1.04 -14.15
N TRP A 278 8.80 0.83 -14.03
CA TRP A 278 7.90 1.61 -13.20
C TRP A 278 7.49 0.78 -11.99
N VAL A 279 7.89 1.19 -10.79
CA VAL A 279 7.32 0.59 -9.58
C VAL A 279 5.85 0.97 -9.49
N VAL A 280 5.01 -0.04 -9.27
CA VAL A 280 3.57 0.15 -9.09
C VAL A 280 3.19 0.04 -7.61
N GLY A 281 3.84 -0.82 -6.82
CA GLY A 281 3.52 -0.94 -5.40
C GLY A 281 4.43 -1.88 -4.60
N LEU A 282 4.13 -2.00 -3.31
CA LEU A 282 4.86 -2.77 -2.30
C LEU A 282 3.85 -3.54 -1.43
N ARG A 283 3.74 -4.86 -1.63
CA ARG A 283 2.78 -5.71 -0.93
C ARG A 283 3.37 -7.10 -0.69
N PHE A 284 2.94 -7.78 0.38
CA PHE A 284 3.36 -9.16 0.69
C PHE A 284 4.89 -9.38 0.79
N GLY A 285 5.68 -8.33 1.06
CA GLY A 285 7.14 -8.39 1.06
C GLY A 285 7.77 -8.33 -0.34
N TRP A 286 6.99 -7.95 -1.35
CA TRP A 286 7.40 -7.83 -2.74
C TRP A 286 7.20 -6.41 -3.25
N VAL A 287 8.18 -5.90 -3.99
CA VAL A 287 8.00 -4.74 -4.88
C VAL A 287 7.40 -5.23 -6.17
N TYR A 288 6.30 -4.67 -6.61
CA TYR A 288 5.71 -4.91 -7.93
C TYR A 288 6.13 -3.80 -8.87
N ALA A 289 6.56 -4.15 -10.07
CA ALA A 289 7.00 -3.20 -11.06
C ALA A 289 6.61 -3.65 -12.48
N MET A 290 6.15 -2.70 -13.28
CA MET A 290 5.96 -2.91 -14.71
C MET A 290 7.24 -2.57 -15.43
N PHE A 291 7.63 -3.42 -16.36
CA PHE A 291 8.61 -3.03 -17.36
C PHE A 291 7.86 -2.81 -18.67
N SER A 292 7.95 -1.59 -19.20
CA SER A 292 7.38 -1.26 -20.50
C SER A 292 8.49 -1.19 -21.54
N ASP A 293 8.40 -2.10 -22.51
CA ASP A 293 9.16 -2.06 -23.75
C ASP A 293 8.13 -2.24 -24.88
N ILE A 294 7.67 -1.13 -25.45
CA ILE A 294 6.50 -1.04 -26.33
C ILE A 294 6.54 -2.05 -27.49
N ASN A 295 7.72 -2.51 -27.90
CA ASN A 295 7.89 -3.48 -28.98
C ASN A 295 8.78 -4.67 -28.60
N GLY A 296 9.12 -4.83 -27.32
CA GLY A 296 10.09 -5.81 -26.88
C GLY A 296 9.50 -7.06 -26.25
N PRO A 297 10.29 -8.15 -26.21
CA PRO A 297 9.89 -9.41 -25.57
C PRO A 297 9.80 -9.31 -24.03
N ASP A 298 10.28 -8.20 -23.47
CA ASP A 298 10.45 -7.99 -22.05
C ASP A 298 9.31 -7.20 -21.40
N ASP A 299 8.36 -6.67 -22.19
CA ASP A 299 7.14 -6.05 -21.63
C ASP A 299 6.46 -7.01 -20.66
N GLY A 300 6.09 -6.51 -19.49
CA GLY A 300 5.44 -7.35 -18.52
C GLY A 300 5.41 -6.78 -17.12
N LEU A 301 4.86 -7.62 -16.25
CA LEU A 301 4.86 -7.39 -14.83
C LEU A 301 5.91 -8.26 -14.17
N TYR A 302 6.65 -7.65 -13.26
CA TYR A 302 7.66 -8.27 -12.44
C TYR A 302 7.40 -7.99 -10.96
N ARG A 303 7.94 -8.85 -10.10
CA ARG A 303 8.05 -8.57 -8.67
C ARG A 303 9.45 -8.86 -8.15
N GLN A 304 9.94 -8.05 -7.21
CA GLN A 304 11.23 -8.24 -6.55
C GLN A 304 11.03 -8.50 -5.06
N ASP A 305 11.70 -9.52 -4.52
CA ASP A 305 11.78 -9.72 -3.07
C ASP A 305 12.52 -8.53 -2.45
N VAL A 306 11.85 -7.85 -1.50
CA VAL A 306 12.39 -6.68 -0.80
C VAL A 306 13.71 -7.01 -0.07
N ARG A 307 13.87 -8.26 0.38
CA ARG A 307 15.02 -8.70 1.17
C ARG A 307 16.19 -9.14 0.29
N GLY A 308 15.94 -10.11 -0.58
CA GLY A 308 16.96 -10.77 -1.39
C GLY A 308 17.20 -10.15 -2.77
N GLY A 309 16.35 -9.23 -3.22
CA GLY A 309 16.48 -8.61 -4.55
C GLY A 309 16.14 -9.55 -5.72
N ALA A 310 15.65 -10.76 -5.43
CA ALA A 310 15.31 -11.74 -6.46
C ALA A 310 14.07 -11.29 -7.23
N TRP A 311 14.20 -11.22 -8.55
CA TRP A 311 13.11 -10.90 -9.47
C TRP A 311 12.36 -12.14 -9.95
N GLN A 312 11.04 -12.01 -10.07
CA GLN A 312 10.16 -12.98 -10.71
C GLN A 312 9.25 -12.27 -11.70
N ARG A 313 9.18 -12.76 -12.94
CA ARG A 313 8.17 -12.32 -13.92
C ARG A 313 6.84 -12.97 -13.59
N ILE A 314 5.78 -12.18 -13.61
CA ILE A 314 4.40 -12.62 -13.33
C ILE A 314 3.65 -12.83 -14.65
N THR A 315 3.71 -11.87 -15.56
CA THR A 315 3.06 -11.97 -16.88
C THR A 315 3.89 -11.28 -17.97
N HIS A 316 3.68 -11.69 -19.21
CA HIS A 316 4.26 -11.14 -20.43
C HIS A 316 3.51 -9.92 -21.00
N ASN A 317 2.44 -9.49 -20.34
CA ASN A 317 1.66 -8.34 -20.76
C ASN A 317 1.49 -7.43 -19.55
N SER A 318 2.19 -6.29 -19.55
CA SER A 318 2.18 -5.34 -18.44
C SER A 318 0.79 -4.73 -18.21
N ALA A 319 -0.05 -4.68 -19.25
CA ALA A 319 -1.43 -4.18 -19.21
C ALA A 319 -2.47 -5.29 -18.88
N ALA A 320 -2.07 -6.55 -18.78
CA ALA A 320 -3.01 -7.65 -18.50
C ALA A 320 -3.51 -7.66 -17.05
N ALA A 321 -2.87 -6.92 -16.14
CA ALA A 321 -3.23 -6.94 -14.73
C ALA A 321 -3.13 -5.55 -14.11
N GLN A 322 -4.13 -5.25 -13.28
CA GLN A 322 -4.22 -4.02 -12.51
C GLN A 322 -3.60 -4.26 -11.13
N TYR A 323 -2.94 -3.22 -10.62
CA TYR A 323 -2.42 -3.20 -9.25
C TYR A 323 -3.37 -2.36 -8.43
N GLY A 324 -3.89 -2.91 -7.34
CA GLY A 324 -4.61 -2.12 -6.35
C GLY A 324 -3.63 -1.25 -5.59
N VAL A 325 -3.31 -0.09 -6.15
CA VAL A 325 -2.38 0.86 -5.55
C VAL A 325 -3.09 2.19 -5.34
N SER A 326 -2.95 2.71 -4.13
CA SER A 326 -3.40 4.04 -3.71
C SER A 326 -2.39 5.09 -4.18
N ALA A 327 -2.15 5.14 -5.49
CA ALA A 327 -1.21 6.10 -6.05
C ALA A 327 -1.91 7.44 -6.37
N PRO A 328 -1.21 8.58 -6.23
CA PRO A 328 -1.68 9.85 -6.78
C PRO A 328 -1.98 9.70 -8.28
N ALA A 329 -2.93 10.49 -8.78
CA ALA A 329 -3.47 10.42 -10.16
C ALA A 329 -2.42 10.35 -11.28
N THR A 330 -1.16 10.71 -11.01
CA THR A 330 -0.03 10.59 -11.93
C THR A 330 0.24 9.20 -12.50
N MET A 331 -0.17 8.11 -11.84
CA MET A 331 -0.06 6.76 -12.46
C MET A 331 -1.38 6.22 -13.01
N GLY A 332 -2.52 6.83 -12.67
CA GLY A 332 -3.86 6.39 -13.04
C GLY A 332 -4.18 4.97 -12.55
N ALA A 333 -5.37 4.73 -12.03
CA ALA A 333 -5.84 3.35 -12.00
C ALA A 333 -5.88 2.87 -13.46
N MET A 334 -5.13 1.82 -13.80
CA MET A 334 -5.25 1.22 -15.13
C MET A 334 -6.69 0.82 -15.32
N LEU A 335 -7.36 1.39 -16.33
CA LEU A 335 -8.75 1.06 -16.59
C LEU A 335 -8.83 -0.14 -17.54
N SER A 336 -9.59 -1.15 -17.17
CA SER A 336 -9.75 -2.38 -17.96
C SER A 336 -11.22 -2.81 -18.00
N PRO A 337 -11.75 -3.27 -19.15
CA PRO A 337 -13.09 -3.85 -19.22
C PRO A 337 -13.21 -5.18 -18.45
N VAL A 338 -12.08 -5.85 -18.22
CA VAL A 338 -11.99 -7.07 -17.42
C VAL A 338 -11.15 -6.74 -16.18
N PRO A 339 -11.74 -6.70 -14.98
CA PRO A 339 -10.97 -6.42 -13.78
C PRO A 339 -10.06 -7.62 -13.49
N VAL A 340 -8.75 -7.42 -13.52
CA VAL A 340 -7.75 -8.47 -13.28
C VAL A 340 -6.80 -7.97 -12.21
N VAL A 341 -6.70 -8.69 -11.09
CA VAL A 341 -5.85 -8.33 -9.95
C VAL A 341 -4.63 -9.23 -9.86
N VAL A 342 -3.51 -8.69 -9.37
CA VAL A 342 -2.31 -9.46 -9.06
C VAL A 342 -2.31 -9.87 -7.59
N ILE A 343 -2.20 -11.18 -7.34
CA ILE A 343 -2.13 -11.75 -5.98
C ILE A 343 -0.92 -12.70 -5.95
N GLY A 344 0.13 -12.31 -5.21
CA GLY A 344 1.38 -13.05 -5.20
C GLY A 344 2.04 -13.10 -6.58
N SER A 345 2.27 -14.31 -7.10
CA SER A 345 2.80 -14.55 -8.45
C SER A 345 1.73 -14.77 -9.52
N ARG A 346 0.45 -14.63 -9.19
CA ARG A 346 -0.66 -14.98 -10.08
C ARG A 346 -1.53 -13.77 -10.38
N THR A 347 -2.18 -13.82 -11.54
CA THR A 347 -3.29 -12.94 -11.89
C THR A 347 -4.61 -13.64 -11.59
N VAL A 348 -5.60 -12.89 -11.14
CA VAL A 348 -6.95 -13.38 -10.83
C VAL A 348 -7.95 -12.50 -11.55
N ASP A 349 -8.78 -13.11 -12.38
CA ASP A 349 -9.92 -12.45 -13.00
C ASP A 349 -11.00 -12.23 -11.94
N LEU A 350 -11.41 -10.98 -11.78
CA LEU A 350 -12.49 -10.60 -10.90
C LEU A 350 -13.82 -10.59 -11.66
N PRO A 351 -14.95 -10.95 -11.03
CA PRO A 351 -16.23 -10.83 -11.68
C PRO A 351 -16.56 -9.36 -11.93
N SER A 352 -17.08 -9.06 -13.12
CA SER A 352 -17.60 -7.73 -13.45
C SER A 352 -19.03 -7.50 -12.94
N GLY A 353 -19.75 -8.57 -12.58
CA GLY A 353 -21.07 -8.57 -11.94
C GLY A 353 -22.16 -7.75 -12.66
N PRO A 354 -23.42 -7.81 -12.18
CA PRO A 354 -24.40 -6.81 -12.56
C PRO A 354 -24.15 -5.54 -11.74
N LEU A 355 -23.66 -4.49 -12.38
CA LEU A 355 -23.66 -3.13 -11.81
C LEU A 355 -24.93 -2.39 -12.21
N THR A 356 -25.40 -1.51 -11.33
CA THR A 356 -26.61 -0.71 -11.55
C THR A 356 -26.46 0.19 -12.78
N GLY A 357 -27.34 0.01 -13.77
CA GLY A 357 -27.35 0.77 -15.02
C GLY A 357 -26.96 -0.03 -16.27
N THR A 358 -27.10 0.58 -17.45
CA THR A 358 -26.81 -0.04 -18.75
C THR A 358 -25.53 0.50 -19.37
N GLY A 359 -24.84 -0.32 -20.16
CA GLY A 359 -23.66 0.09 -20.94
C GLY A 359 -22.34 -0.55 -20.48
N PRO A 360 -21.28 -0.41 -21.30
CA PRO A 360 -19.96 -0.95 -21.00
C PRO A 360 -19.36 -0.29 -19.75
N VAL A 361 -18.65 -1.10 -18.97
CA VAL A 361 -17.95 -0.69 -17.75
C VAL A 361 -16.47 -0.99 -17.92
N ILE A 362 -15.63 -0.05 -17.53
CA ILE A 362 -14.21 -0.26 -17.27
C ILE A 362 -13.96 -0.13 -15.78
N PHE A 363 -13.09 -0.96 -15.25
CA PHE A 363 -12.77 -1.02 -13.83
C PHE A 363 -11.39 -0.43 -13.61
N GLY A 364 -11.15 0.19 -12.46
CA GLY A 364 -9.83 0.53 -11.95
C GLY A 364 -9.67 -0.08 -10.55
N LEU A 365 -8.51 -0.66 -10.22
CA LEU A 365 -8.24 -1.18 -8.89
C LEU A 365 -7.40 -0.19 -8.09
N ASN A 366 -7.72 -0.05 -6.80
CA ASN A 366 -7.10 0.92 -5.90
C ASN A 366 -6.50 0.27 -4.64
N GLY A 367 -6.89 -0.96 -4.30
CA GLY A 367 -6.30 -1.66 -3.16
C GLY A 367 -6.58 -3.15 -3.15
N VAL A 368 -5.69 -3.90 -2.49
CA VAL A 368 -5.82 -5.34 -2.24
C VAL A 368 -5.41 -5.60 -0.80
N SER A 369 -6.26 -6.27 -0.03
CA SER A 369 -5.96 -6.64 1.36
C SER A 369 -4.77 -7.62 1.43
N ALA A 370 -4.07 -7.62 2.57
CA ALA A 370 -2.89 -8.43 2.85
C ALA A 370 -3.18 -9.95 2.92
N ASP A 371 -4.45 -10.34 2.96
CA ASP A 371 -4.91 -11.72 2.83
C ASP A 371 -5.58 -12.01 1.48
N ALA A 372 -5.59 -11.02 0.56
CA ALA A 372 -6.22 -11.07 -0.76
C ALA A 372 -7.73 -11.40 -0.75
N ARG A 373 -8.41 -11.18 0.38
CA ARG A 373 -9.87 -11.39 0.53
C ARG A 373 -10.71 -10.18 0.16
N VAL A 374 -10.11 -9.01 0.04
CA VAL A 374 -10.78 -7.80 -0.40
C VAL A 374 -9.95 -7.12 -1.47
N VAL A 375 -10.60 -6.80 -2.58
CA VAL A 375 -10.06 -5.87 -3.58
C VAL A 375 -10.99 -4.67 -3.60
N SER A 376 -10.44 -3.46 -3.66
CA SER A 376 -11.22 -2.22 -3.77
C SER A 376 -10.88 -1.51 -5.07
N GLY A 377 -11.86 -0.84 -5.65
CA GLY A 377 -11.67 -0.12 -6.90
C GLY A 377 -12.83 0.76 -7.29
N ASN A 378 -12.83 1.15 -8.55
CA ASN A 378 -13.86 1.94 -9.19
C ASN A 378 -14.40 1.21 -10.42
N ALA A 379 -15.70 1.39 -10.67
CA ALA A 379 -16.36 1.02 -11.90
C ALA A 379 -16.78 2.30 -12.63
N VAL A 380 -16.24 2.51 -13.83
CA VAL A 380 -16.47 3.67 -14.67
C VAL A 380 -17.25 3.23 -15.90
N ARG A 381 -18.39 3.86 -16.15
CA ARG A 381 -19.17 3.60 -17.36
C ARG A 381 -18.60 4.40 -18.53
N THR A 382 -18.31 3.73 -19.64
CA THR A 382 -17.67 4.35 -20.83
C THR A 382 -18.65 4.83 -21.89
N ASP A 383 -19.94 4.86 -21.58
CA ASP A 383 -20.93 5.40 -22.49
C ASP A 383 -20.68 6.89 -22.72
N THR A 384 -19.98 7.20 -23.81
CA THR A 384 -19.60 8.56 -24.20
C THR A 384 -20.81 9.43 -24.54
N SER A 385 -21.98 8.82 -24.81
CA SER A 385 -23.23 9.57 -25.00
C SER A 385 -23.75 10.16 -23.68
N ASN A 386 -23.30 9.63 -22.55
CA ASN A 386 -23.59 10.13 -21.22
C ASN A 386 -22.28 10.48 -20.48
N PRO A 387 -21.71 11.67 -20.69
CA PRO A 387 -20.57 12.17 -19.90
C PRO A 387 -20.90 12.33 -18.40
N SER A 388 -22.14 12.04 -17.99
CA SER A 388 -22.58 11.99 -16.59
C SER A 388 -22.64 10.57 -16.04
N ALA A 389 -22.17 9.55 -16.77
CA ALA A 389 -22.20 8.18 -16.31
C ALA A 389 -21.31 8.08 -15.04
N PRO A 390 -21.90 7.73 -13.89
CA PRO A 390 -21.25 7.89 -12.61
C PRO A 390 -20.10 6.90 -12.47
N GLU A 391 -18.95 7.39 -12.00
CA GLU A 391 -17.97 6.51 -11.37
C GLU A 391 -18.56 5.99 -10.06
N GLN A 392 -18.51 4.66 -9.90
CA GLN A 392 -19.07 3.95 -8.77
C GLN A 392 -17.95 3.26 -7.98
N PRO A 393 -17.83 3.53 -6.67
CA PRO A 393 -16.87 2.84 -5.82
C PRO A 393 -17.35 1.40 -5.59
N VAL A 394 -16.45 0.43 -5.73
CA VAL A 394 -16.77 -1.00 -5.63
C VAL A 394 -15.75 -1.75 -4.79
N ILE A 395 -16.18 -2.88 -4.23
CA ILE A 395 -15.32 -3.86 -3.58
C ILE A 395 -15.61 -5.27 -4.11
N TRP A 396 -14.58 -6.09 -4.22
CA TRP A 396 -14.70 -7.52 -4.41
C TRP A 396 -14.38 -8.21 -3.08
N ARG A 397 -15.27 -9.10 -2.65
CA ARG A 397 -15.04 -9.98 -1.48
C ARG A 397 -14.75 -11.38 -1.97
N CYS A 398 -13.62 -11.94 -1.53
CA CYS A 398 -13.08 -13.17 -2.05
C CYS A 398 -12.89 -14.24 -0.96
N GLU A 399 -13.08 -15.50 -1.33
CA GLU A 399 -13.07 -16.67 -0.43
C GLU A 399 -12.07 -17.75 -0.86
#